data_AF-Q4S429-F1
#
_entry.id   AF-Q4S429-F1
#
_cell.length_a   1.000
_cell.length_b   1.000
_cell.length_c   1.000
_cell.angle_alpha   90.00
_cell.angle_beta   90.00
_cell.angle_gamma   90.00
#
_symmetry.space_group_name_H-M   'P 1'
#
loop_
_entity.id
_entity.type
_entity.pdbx_description
1 polymer ?
#
loop_
_entity_poly.entity_id
_entity_poly.type
_entity_poly.pdbx_seq_one_letter_code
_entity_poly.pdbx_strand_id
1 'polypeptide(L)'
;MPVQPSVRESEGEMEAGKGSQPPETNGELEQRRESERAGEETMDESTEDRDSDLDESEEQEEEESSDIDDEDCERRRGECLDEMLELEKQFQALKEKLFCERQNQVKVKLEEVLAGQAREYREPLAALQNSMQTRTQVAGVHRELSLKVIHHKRECELQGAKQHLENERSLLFDTMKTELLEKIRRLEEDRQNIDFNSEWSDDPREERCKRKTLFAPSERKKKVTMVSGPFIVYMLRDIDILEDWTAIKKAKTALTPLKKKVERR
;
A
#
# COMPACT_ATOMS: atom_id res chain seq x y z
N MET A 1 -2.79 26.23 -21.65
CA MET A 1 -3.55 25.17 -22.36
C MET A 1 -3.40 25.38 -23.86
N PRO A 2 -3.56 24.36 -24.72
CA PRO A 2 -3.85 22.92 -24.47
C PRO A 2 -2.54 22.07 -24.54
N VAL A 3 -2.43 20.74 -24.41
CA VAL A 3 -3.18 19.58 -23.85
C VAL A 3 -2.34 18.34 -24.27
N GLN A 4 -2.01 17.43 -23.34
CA GLN A 4 -1.58 16.03 -23.61
C GLN A 4 -2.72 15.27 -24.31
N PRO A 5 -2.56 14.18 -25.11
CA PRO A 5 -2.27 12.84 -24.53
C PRO A 5 -1.69 11.83 -25.58
N SER A 6 -1.77 10.49 -25.48
CA SER A 6 -2.34 9.53 -24.50
C SER A 6 -1.67 8.14 -24.59
N VAL A 7 -1.63 7.40 -23.46
CA VAL A 7 -1.96 5.95 -23.32
C VAL A 7 -1.05 4.91 -24.05
N ARG A 8 -0.44 3.91 -23.37
CA ARG A 8 -1.01 2.67 -22.74
C ARG A 8 -1.51 1.66 -23.81
N GLU A 9 -1.51 0.32 -23.69
CA GLU A 9 -1.04 -0.68 -22.69
C GLU A 9 -0.13 -1.69 -23.45
N SER A 10 0.55 -2.72 -22.90
CA SER A 10 0.59 -3.40 -21.58
C SER A 10 2.05 -3.91 -21.33
N GLU A 11 2.45 -4.92 -20.54
CA GLU A 11 1.94 -5.84 -19.48
C GLU A 11 3.19 -6.43 -18.75
N GLY A 12 3.07 -7.20 -17.66
CA GLY A 12 4.23 -7.97 -17.11
C GLY A 12 4.27 -8.24 -15.60
N GLU A 13 3.50 -9.22 -15.12
CA GLU A 13 3.55 -9.77 -13.75
C GLU A 13 4.69 -10.80 -13.59
N MET A 14 5.22 -11.16 -12.41
CA MET A 14 5.10 -10.66 -11.05
C MET A 14 6.31 -11.19 -10.23
N GLU A 15 7.00 -10.36 -9.43
CA GLU A 15 7.65 -10.84 -8.19
C GLU A 15 7.70 -9.72 -7.14
N ALA A 16 6.86 -9.83 -6.11
CA ALA A 16 6.66 -8.76 -5.13
C ALA A 16 7.61 -8.91 -3.91
N GLY A 17 8.66 -8.10 -3.87
CA GLY A 17 9.49 -7.96 -2.68
C GLY A 17 8.66 -7.46 -1.48
N LYS A 18 8.79 -8.13 -0.33
CA LYS A 18 8.03 -7.80 0.90
C LYS A 18 8.38 -6.41 1.46
N GLY A 19 7.62 -5.40 1.08
CA GLY A 19 7.56 -4.11 1.77
C GLY A 19 6.63 -4.18 3.00
N SER A 20 7.06 -3.60 4.12
CA SER A 20 6.26 -3.56 5.35
C SER A 20 5.03 -2.66 5.20
N GLN A 21 3.88 -3.12 5.72
CA GLN A 21 2.65 -2.33 5.78
C GLN A 21 2.82 -1.13 6.74
N PRO A 22 2.29 0.07 6.41
CA PRO A 22 2.00 1.09 7.41
C PRO A 22 0.75 0.71 8.22
N PRO A 23 0.65 1.07 9.51
CA PRO A 23 -0.59 0.96 10.25
C PRO A 23 -1.58 2.05 9.81
N GLU A 24 -2.77 1.66 9.37
CA GLU A 24 -3.85 2.60 9.04
C GLU A 24 -4.39 3.23 10.33
N THR A 25 -4.37 4.57 10.40
CA THR A 25 -4.80 5.31 11.58
C THR A 25 -6.30 5.59 11.51
N ASN A 26 -7.11 4.73 12.12
CA ASN A 26 -8.51 5.05 12.42
C ASN A 26 -8.55 6.31 13.31
N GLY A 27 -9.14 7.38 12.78
CA GLY A 27 -9.08 8.71 13.37
C GLY A 27 -9.98 9.72 12.65
N GLU A 28 -11.20 9.30 12.29
CA GLU A 28 -12.23 10.25 11.86
C GLU A 28 -12.78 11.05 13.07
N LEU A 29 -13.38 12.19 12.77
CA LEU A 29 -13.52 13.30 13.71
C LEU A 29 -14.83 13.28 14.49
N GLU A 30 -14.72 13.51 15.80
CA GLU A 30 -15.79 13.91 16.73
C GLU A 30 -16.75 14.97 16.14
N GLN A 31 -18.02 14.60 15.94
CA GLN A 31 -19.12 15.58 15.90
C GLN A 31 -20.55 15.04 16.06
N ARG A 32 -20.91 14.52 17.25
CA ARG A 32 -22.25 14.82 17.81
C ARG A 32 -22.29 14.71 19.34
N ARG A 33 -22.80 15.76 19.99
CA ARG A 33 -23.15 15.78 21.43
C ARG A 33 -24.56 15.23 21.65
N GLU A 34 -24.95 15.17 22.93
CA GLU A 34 -26.23 14.72 23.51
C GLU A 34 -26.20 13.20 23.80
N SER A 35 -25.92 12.72 25.03
CA SER A 35 -26.40 13.06 26.40
C SER A 35 -27.60 12.24 26.88
N GLU A 36 -27.68 10.97 26.48
CA GLU A 36 -28.64 10.00 27.05
C GLU A 36 -27.90 8.91 27.85
N ARG A 37 -27.76 9.19 29.15
CA ARG A 37 -27.55 8.20 30.23
C ARG A 37 -28.42 8.60 31.42
N ALA A 38 -29.73 8.59 31.21
CA ALA A 38 -30.66 8.33 32.32
C ALA A 38 -30.48 6.87 32.74
N GLY A 39 -30.58 6.59 34.04
CA GLY A 39 -30.77 5.22 34.51
C GLY A 39 -32.22 4.82 34.24
N GLU A 40 -32.44 3.73 33.54
CA GLU A 40 -33.78 3.17 33.32
C GLU A 40 -34.20 2.40 34.57
N GLU A 41 -34.58 3.15 35.61
CA GLU A 41 -35.11 2.61 36.86
C GLU A 41 -36.55 2.15 36.63
N THR A 42 -36.71 0.88 36.27
CA THR A 42 -38.02 0.23 36.07
C THR A 42 -38.73 0.04 37.41
N MET A 43 -39.31 1.12 37.93
CA MET A 43 -40.30 1.10 39.00
C MET A 43 -41.69 1.02 38.36
N ASP A 44 -42.19 -0.21 38.21
CA ASP A 44 -43.53 -0.49 37.68
C ASP A 44 -44.60 0.09 38.63
N GLU A 45 -45.65 0.70 38.08
CA GLU A 45 -46.67 1.37 38.91
C GLU A 45 -47.63 0.36 39.54
N SER A 46 -47.72 0.37 40.87
CA SER A 46 -48.72 -0.41 41.61
C SER A 46 -50.13 0.05 41.25
N THR A 47 -50.82 -0.71 40.41
CA THR A 47 -52.23 -0.48 40.06
C THR A 47 -53.14 -0.80 41.25
N GLU A 48 -53.41 0.19 42.09
CA GLU A 48 -54.41 0.09 43.16
C GLU A 48 -55.84 0.16 42.58
N ASP A 49 -56.36 -0.97 42.11
CA ASP A 49 -57.79 -1.15 41.89
C ASP A 49 -58.50 -1.05 43.25
N ARG A 50 -59.14 0.10 43.49
CA ARG A 50 -59.75 0.47 44.77
C ARG A 50 -61.27 0.42 44.67
N ASP A 51 -61.80 -0.79 44.55
CA ASP A 51 -63.25 -1.03 44.67
C ASP A 51 -63.74 -0.55 46.04
N SER A 52 -64.79 0.27 46.01
CA SER A 52 -65.29 1.03 47.17
C SER A 52 -66.67 0.54 47.60
N ASP A 53 -66.79 -0.77 47.86
CA ASP A 53 -67.98 -1.35 48.49
C ASP A 53 -68.05 -0.94 49.97
N LEU A 54 -68.68 0.20 50.21
CA LEU A 54 -69.01 0.72 51.53
C LEU A 54 -70.27 0.02 52.07
N ASP A 55 -70.10 -1.16 52.66
CA ASP A 55 -71.21 -1.87 53.32
C ASP A 55 -71.53 -1.22 54.69
N GLU A 56 -72.81 -0.95 54.93
CA GLU A 56 -73.28 -0.05 56.01
C GLU A 56 -73.64 -0.84 57.27
N SER A 57 -72.64 -1.48 57.87
CA SER A 57 -72.80 -2.32 59.07
C SER A 57 -72.88 -1.49 60.36
N GLU A 58 -74.10 -1.17 60.79
CA GLU A 58 -74.39 -0.59 62.12
C GLU A 58 -74.18 -1.60 63.27
N GLU A 59 -72.93 -1.96 63.59
CA GLU A 59 -72.61 -2.71 64.81
C GLU A 59 -72.43 -1.76 66.00
N GLN A 60 -73.53 -1.49 66.69
CA GLN A 60 -73.53 -0.94 68.05
C GLN A 60 -73.12 -2.03 69.05
N GLU A 61 -71.92 -1.98 69.64
CA GLU A 61 -71.69 -2.65 70.91
C GLU A 61 -70.66 -1.92 71.80
N GLU A 62 -71.12 -1.66 73.02
CA GLU A 62 -70.43 -1.30 74.28
C GLU A 62 -69.36 -0.19 74.33
N GLU A 63 -69.66 0.85 75.12
CA GLU A 63 -68.67 1.77 75.68
C GLU A 63 -67.77 1.03 76.70
N GLU A 64 -66.77 0.28 76.25
CA GLU A 64 -65.55 0.09 77.06
C GLU A 64 -64.79 1.42 77.08
N SER A 65 -65.30 2.34 77.89
CA SER A 65 -64.74 3.67 78.16
C SER A 65 -63.42 3.53 78.90
N SER A 66 -62.38 3.12 78.16
CA SER A 66 -61.00 3.13 78.64
C SER A 66 -60.65 4.57 79.00
N ASP A 67 -60.39 4.80 80.29
CA ASP A 67 -60.03 6.08 80.91
C ASP A 67 -58.59 6.47 80.50
N ILE A 68 -58.39 6.62 79.19
CA ILE A 68 -57.16 7.12 78.58
C ILE A 68 -57.18 8.62 78.75
N ASP A 69 -56.35 9.07 79.68
CA ASP A 69 -55.99 10.46 79.91
C ASP A 69 -55.76 11.21 78.57
N ASP A 70 -56.61 12.19 78.27
CA ASP A 70 -56.45 13.07 77.10
C ASP A 70 -55.08 13.77 77.13
N GLU A 71 -54.51 14.05 78.31
CA GLU A 71 -53.16 14.60 78.44
C GLU A 71 -52.07 13.60 78.01
N ASP A 72 -52.33 12.29 77.99
CA ASP A 72 -51.41 11.25 77.44
C ASP A 72 -51.49 11.21 75.91
N CYS A 73 -52.70 11.35 75.36
CA CYS A 73 -52.93 11.49 73.92
C CYS A 73 -52.30 12.77 73.35
N GLU A 74 -52.49 13.92 73.99
CA GLU A 74 -51.87 15.18 73.56
C GLU A 74 -50.34 15.15 73.71
N ARG A 75 -49.82 14.53 74.77
CA ARG A 75 -48.37 14.38 75.00
C ARG A 75 -47.70 13.53 73.92
N ARG A 76 -48.26 12.36 73.60
CA ARG A 76 -47.81 11.50 72.49
C ARG A 76 -47.86 12.21 71.13
N ARG A 77 -48.88 13.04 70.91
CA ARG A 77 -48.99 13.88 69.70
C ARG A 77 -47.90 14.95 69.65
N GLY A 78 -47.56 15.55 70.79
CA GLY A 78 -46.43 16.48 70.93
C GLY A 78 -45.09 15.81 70.62
N GLU A 79 -44.81 14.67 71.26
CA GLU A 79 -43.60 13.86 71.05
C GLU A 79 -43.42 13.49 69.56
N CYS A 80 -44.48 13.03 68.89
CA CYS A 80 -44.48 12.73 67.46
C CYS A 80 -44.16 13.96 66.59
N LEU A 81 -44.70 15.13 66.93
CA LEU A 81 -44.41 16.38 66.21
C LEU A 81 -42.98 16.86 66.43
N ASP A 82 -42.43 16.73 67.65
CA ASP A 82 -41.03 17.07 67.95
C ASP A 82 -40.04 16.14 67.22
N GLU A 83 -40.35 14.83 67.11
CA GLU A 83 -39.59 13.90 66.28
C GLU A 83 -39.62 14.29 64.80
N MET A 84 -40.77 14.66 64.24
CA MET A 84 -40.88 15.14 62.85
C MET A 84 -40.10 16.44 62.63
N LEU A 85 -40.12 17.37 63.59
CA LEU A 85 -39.39 18.64 63.52
C LEU A 85 -37.86 18.43 63.56
N GLU A 86 -37.37 17.50 64.38
CA GLU A 86 -35.95 17.15 64.41
C GLU A 86 -35.52 16.40 63.15
N LEU A 87 -36.38 15.52 62.58
CA LEU A 87 -36.12 14.86 61.30
C LEU A 87 -36.05 15.85 60.12
N GLU A 88 -36.99 16.79 59.99
CA GLU A 88 -36.96 17.82 58.94
C GLU A 88 -35.70 18.70 59.06
N LYS A 89 -35.34 19.09 60.28
CA LYS A 89 -34.10 19.82 60.60
C LYS A 89 -32.84 19.02 60.21
N GLN A 90 -32.81 17.71 60.46
CA GLN A 90 -31.71 16.84 60.02
C GLN A 90 -31.67 16.69 58.49
N PHE A 91 -32.83 16.56 57.84
CA PHE A 91 -32.95 16.48 56.39
C PHE A 91 -32.46 17.76 55.69
N GLN A 92 -32.90 18.93 56.16
CA GLN A 92 -32.41 20.22 55.65
C GLN A 92 -30.89 20.39 55.91
N ALA A 93 -30.37 19.98 57.06
CA ALA A 93 -28.93 20.02 57.34
C ALA A 93 -28.11 19.03 56.46
N LEU A 94 -28.66 17.88 56.08
CA LEU A 94 -28.04 16.94 55.13
C LEU A 94 -28.06 17.48 53.70
N LYS A 95 -29.19 18.04 53.28
CA LYS A 95 -29.40 18.72 52.00
C LYS A 95 -28.44 19.88 51.81
N GLU A 96 -28.26 20.74 52.81
CA GLU A 96 -27.27 21.83 52.78
C GLU A 96 -25.83 21.31 52.68
N LYS A 97 -25.47 20.25 53.42
CA LYS A 97 -24.15 19.60 53.30
C LYS A 97 -23.91 19.08 51.89
N LEU A 98 -24.88 18.38 51.29
CA LEU A 98 -24.79 17.83 49.94
C LEU A 98 -24.64 18.93 48.88
N PHE A 99 -25.40 20.02 48.98
CA PHE A 99 -25.24 21.18 48.09
C PHE A 99 -23.87 21.87 48.27
N CYS A 100 -23.40 22.04 49.51
CA CYS A 100 -22.08 22.61 49.79
C CYS A 100 -20.95 21.73 49.23
N GLU A 101 -21.01 20.42 49.45
CA GLU A 101 -20.03 19.47 48.93
C GLU A 101 -20.02 19.51 47.40
N ARG A 102 -21.19 19.39 46.76
CA ARG A 102 -21.30 19.41 45.29
C ARG A 102 -20.80 20.72 44.69
N GLN A 103 -21.08 21.86 45.33
CA GLN A 103 -20.54 23.14 44.90
C GLN A 103 -19.01 23.19 45.03
N ASN A 104 -18.45 22.63 46.11
CA ASN A 104 -17.01 22.59 46.32
C ASN A 104 -16.28 21.62 45.38
N GLN A 105 -16.86 20.46 45.05
CA GLN A 105 -16.37 19.57 43.99
C GLN A 105 -16.20 20.32 42.65
N VAL A 106 -17.19 21.16 42.29
CA VAL A 106 -17.16 21.96 41.05
C VAL A 106 -16.13 23.10 41.13
N LYS A 107 -16.01 23.79 42.28
CA LYS A 107 -14.96 24.81 42.49
C LYS A 107 -13.56 24.24 42.34
N VAL A 108 -13.26 23.11 42.98
CA VAL A 108 -11.93 22.47 42.89
C VAL A 108 -11.61 22.08 41.44
N LYS A 109 -12.54 21.46 40.71
CA LYS A 109 -12.32 21.17 39.27
C LYS A 109 -12.13 22.43 38.43
N LEU A 110 -12.85 23.52 38.72
CA LEU A 110 -12.66 24.80 38.03
C LEU A 110 -11.28 25.41 38.33
N GLU A 111 -10.82 25.35 39.58
CA GLU A 111 -9.49 25.80 40.00
C GLU A 111 -8.37 24.95 39.37
N GLU A 112 -8.54 23.62 39.29
CA GLU A 112 -7.61 22.73 38.57
C GLU A 112 -7.50 23.08 37.08
N VAL A 113 -8.61 23.42 36.43
CA VAL A 113 -8.63 23.85 35.02
C VAL A 113 -7.97 25.22 34.85
N LEU A 114 -8.32 26.20 35.69
CA LEU A 114 -7.74 27.56 35.66
C LEU A 114 -6.23 27.56 35.97
N ALA A 115 -5.77 26.66 36.84
CA ALA A 115 -4.35 26.48 37.15
C ALA A 115 -3.59 25.63 36.09
N GLY A 116 -4.26 25.11 35.06
CA GLY A 116 -3.66 24.23 34.05
C GLY A 116 -3.19 22.87 34.59
N GLN A 117 -3.74 22.43 35.73
CA GLN A 117 -3.38 21.19 36.41
C GLN A 117 -4.34 20.03 36.13
N ALA A 118 -5.55 20.33 35.64
CA ALA A 118 -6.58 19.34 35.27
C ALA A 118 -6.03 18.25 34.34
N ARG A 119 -5.90 17.03 34.89
CA ARG A 119 -5.26 15.88 34.22
C ARG A 119 -5.96 15.48 32.94
N GLU A 120 -7.29 15.56 32.95
CA GLU A 120 -8.21 15.28 31.83
C GLU A 120 -7.78 15.96 30.51
N TYR A 121 -7.16 17.15 30.59
CA TYR A 121 -6.62 17.87 29.42
C TYR A 121 -5.10 17.74 29.27
N ARG A 122 -4.37 17.65 30.39
CA ARG A 122 -2.90 17.60 30.41
C ARG A 122 -2.33 16.29 29.87
N GLU A 123 -2.99 15.16 30.12
CA GLU A 123 -2.53 13.84 29.66
C GLU A 123 -2.65 13.69 28.13
N PRO A 124 -3.80 14.04 27.48
CA PRO A 124 -3.88 14.13 26.01
C PRO A 124 -2.88 15.12 25.39
N LEU A 125 -2.65 16.27 26.03
CA LEU A 125 -1.67 17.26 25.54
C LEU A 125 -0.24 16.70 25.56
N ALA A 126 0.16 16.02 26.62
CA ALA A 126 1.47 15.37 26.71
C ALA A 126 1.63 14.23 25.68
N ALA A 127 0.58 13.42 25.46
CA ALA A 127 0.57 12.38 24.43
C ALA A 127 0.73 12.98 23.01
N LEU A 128 0.05 14.10 22.73
CA LEU A 128 0.16 14.81 21.45
C LEU A 128 1.57 15.42 21.25
N GLN A 129 2.16 16.01 22.30
CA GLN A 129 3.53 16.54 22.27
C GLN A 129 4.56 15.42 21.99
N ASN A 130 4.43 14.26 22.65
CA ASN A 130 5.27 13.08 22.41
C ASN A 130 5.11 12.54 20.98
N SER A 131 3.89 12.51 20.44
CA SER A 131 3.60 12.11 19.07
C SER A 131 4.23 13.06 18.04
N MET A 132 4.13 14.38 18.27
CA MET A 132 4.82 15.40 17.46
C MET A 132 6.35 15.23 17.50
N GLN A 133 6.94 15.02 18.68
CA GLN A 133 8.38 14.83 18.84
C GLN A 133 8.86 13.58 18.10
N THR A 134 8.16 12.45 18.26
CA THR A 134 8.45 11.19 17.56
C THR A 134 8.36 11.36 16.05
N ARG A 135 7.28 11.97 15.53
CA ARG A 135 7.13 12.26 14.09
C ARG A 135 8.27 13.12 13.56
N THR A 136 8.71 14.13 14.32
CA THR A 136 9.83 15.00 13.94
C THR A 136 11.16 14.25 13.89
N GLN A 137 11.43 13.37 14.88
CA GLN A 137 12.63 12.53 14.89
C GLN A 137 12.66 11.55 13.72
N VAL A 138 11.55 10.85 13.46
CA VAL A 138 11.41 9.91 12.34
C VAL A 138 11.58 10.63 11.00
N ALA A 139 11.01 11.83 10.82
CA ALA A 139 11.21 12.64 9.62
C ALA A 139 12.68 13.07 9.42
N GLY A 140 13.40 13.35 10.51
CA GLY A 140 14.85 13.61 10.49
C GLY A 140 15.65 12.42 9.98
N VAL A 141 15.45 11.24 10.59
CA VAL A 141 16.13 9.99 10.18
C VAL A 141 15.77 9.61 8.74
N HIS A 142 14.50 9.75 8.33
CA HIS A 142 14.07 9.51 6.95
C HIS A 142 14.77 10.45 5.96
N ARG A 143 14.95 11.73 6.30
CA ARG A 143 15.69 12.70 5.47
C ARG A 143 17.17 12.30 5.33
N GLU A 144 17.82 11.89 6.42
CA GLU A 144 19.20 11.41 6.35
C GLU A 144 19.35 10.16 5.48
N LEU A 145 18.47 9.17 5.64
CA LEU A 145 18.48 7.95 4.83
C LEU A 145 18.21 8.26 3.35
N SER A 146 17.29 9.18 3.06
CA SER A 146 17.02 9.66 1.70
C SER A 146 18.27 10.29 1.07
N LEU A 147 19.00 11.13 1.81
CA LEU A 147 20.25 11.73 1.35
C LEU A 147 21.36 10.69 1.12
N LYS A 148 21.49 9.70 2.02
CA LYS A 148 22.44 8.57 1.86
C LYS A 148 22.12 7.74 0.61
N VAL A 149 20.84 7.47 0.32
CA VAL A 149 20.41 6.77 -0.91
C VAL A 149 20.73 7.58 -2.17
N ILE A 150 20.53 8.90 -2.16
CA ILE A 150 20.91 9.77 -3.29
C ILE A 150 22.43 9.78 -3.51
N HIS A 151 23.22 9.79 -2.43
CA HIS A 151 24.68 9.73 -2.49
C HIS A 151 25.16 8.41 -3.14
N HIS A 152 24.71 7.26 -2.63
CA HIS A 152 25.11 5.96 -3.16
C HIS A 152 24.67 5.77 -4.63
N LYS A 153 23.49 6.25 -5.03
CA LYS A 153 23.06 6.23 -6.45
C LYS A 153 24.05 6.98 -7.34
N ARG A 154 24.40 8.21 -6.97
CA ARG A 154 25.38 9.03 -7.69
C ARG A 154 26.76 8.37 -7.76
N GLU A 155 27.20 7.71 -6.68
CA GLU A 155 28.49 6.99 -6.65
C GLU A 155 28.48 5.78 -7.58
N CYS A 156 27.41 4.97 -7.56
CA CYS A 156 27.23 3.84 -8.46
C CYS A 156 27.15 4.28 -9.94
N GLU A 157 26.45 5.39 -10.24
CA GLU A 157 26.39 5.97 -11.58
C GLU A 157 27.77 6.44 -12.07
N LEU A 158 28.54 7.14 -11.21
CA LEU A 158 29.90 7.58 -11.53
C LEU A 158 30.88 6.40 -11.71
N GLN A 159 30.76 5.35 -10.91
CA GLN A 159 31.56 4.13 -11.05
C GLN A 159 31.19 3.38 -12.34
N GLY A 160 29.90 3.21 -12.62
CA GLY A 160 29.41 2.55 -13.83
C GLY A 160 29.87 3.29 -15.10
N ALA A 161 29.77 4.62 -15.13
CA ALA A 161 30.25 5.43 -16.25
C ALA A 161 31.77 5.29 -16.48
N LYS A 162 32.58 5.25 -15.41
CA LYS A 162 34.03 4.98 -15.52
C LYS A 162 34.31 3.59 -16.10
N GLN A 163 33.71 2.55 -15.51
CA GLN A 163 33.93 1.16 -15.94
C GLN A 163 33.46 0.95 -17.38
N HIS A 164 32.34 1.56 -17.79
CA HIS A 164 31.86 1.54 -19.17
C HIS A 164 32.88 2.14 -20.14
N LEU A 165 33.41 3.33 -19.86
CA LEU A 165 34.44 3.99 -20.68
C LEU A 165 35.75 3.18 -20.74
N GLU A 166 36.19 2.61 -19.62
CA GLU A 166 37.39 1.76 -19.56
C GLU A 166 37.23 0.47 -20.37
N ASN A 167 36.03 -0.13 -20.35
CA ASN A 167 35.66 -1.30 -21.14
C ASN A 167 35.56 -0.98 -22.63
N GLU A 168 34.88 0.10 -23.03
CA GLU A 168 34.77 0.53 -24.43
C GLU A 168 36.13 0.83 -25.05
N ARG A 169 37.00 1.55 -24.33
CA ARG A 169 38.38 1.81 -24.74
C ARG A 169 39.15 0.51 -25.00
N SER A 170 38.98 -0.48 -24.12
CA SER A 170 39.68 -1.77 -24.22
C SER A 170 39.15 -2.61 -25.39
N LEU A 171 37.82 -2.68 -25.53
CA LEU A 171 37.15 -3.33 -26.65
C LEU A 171 37.53 -2.71 -28.00
N LEU A 172 37.66 -1.38 -28.06
CA LEU A 172 38.13 -0.68 -29.26
C LEU A 172 39.58 -1.07 -29.61
N PHE A 173 40.48 -1.13 -28.63
CA PHE A 173 41.86 -1.58 -28.85
C PHE A 173 41.94 -3.02 -29.38
N ASP A 174 41.19 -3.97 -28.78
CA ASP A 174 41.16 -5.35 -29.27
C ASP A 174 40.47 -5.48 -30.64
N THR A 175 39.46 -4.64 -30.94
CA THR A 175 38.84 -4.55 -32.27
C THR A 175 39.86 -4.07 -33.31
N MET A 176 40.56 -2.96 -33.05
CA MET A 176 41.60 -2.44 -33.94
C MET A 176 42.74 -3.44 -34.14
N LYS A 177 43.14 -4.16 -33.08
CA LYS A 177 44.19 -5.19 -33.09
C LYS A 177 43.77 -6.40 -33.92
N THR A 178 42.55 -6.91 -33.76
CA THR A 178 42.04 -8.03 -34.56
C THR A 178 41.86 -7.64 -36.03
N GLU A 179 41.39 -6.42 -36.32
CA GLU A 179 41.39 -5.86 -37.68
C GLU A 179 42.79 -5.81 -38.31
N LEU A 180 43.81 -5.38 -37.56
CA LEU A 180 45.18 -5.30 -38.06
C LEU A 180 45.79 -6.69 -38.31
N LEU A 181 45.58 -7.64 -37.40
CA LEU A 181 46.02 -9.03 -37.57
C LEU A 181 45.32 -9.70 -38.76
N GLU A 182 44.03 -9.46 -38.96
CA GLU A 182 43.27 -9.96 -40.11
C GLU A 182 43.72 -9.32 -41.44
N LYS A 183 44.11 -8.04 -41.43
CA LYS A 183 44.73 -7.38 -42.59
C LYS A 183 46.11 -7.96 -42.91
N ILE A 184 46.92 -8.27 -41.89
CA ILE A 184 48.20 -8.96 -42.06
C ILE A 184 47.99 -10.36 -42.64
N ARG A 185 47.11 -11.18 -42.05
CA ARG A 185 46.78 -12.54 -42.52
C ARG A 185 46.39 -12.53 -44.00
N ARG A 186 45.51 -11.61 -44.42
CA ARG A 186 45.10 -11.49 -45.83
C ARG A 186 46.26 -11.12 -46.76
N LEU A 187 47.16 -10.22 -46.34
CA LEU A 187 48.35 -9.87 -47.13
C LEU A 187 49.37 -11.02 -47.22
N GLU A 188 49.47 -11.85 -46.19
CA GLU A 188 50.28 -13.08 -46.18
C GLU A 188 49.66 -14.16 -47.08
N GLU A 189 48.33 -14.31 -47.06
CA GLU A 189 47.57 -15.21 -47.95
C GLU A 189 47.62 -14.75 -49.41
N ASP A 190 47.45 -13.45 -49.69
CA ASP A 190 47.60 -12.87 -51.03
C ASP A 190 49.02 -13.11 -51.57
N ARG A 191 50.07 -12.96 -50.73
CA ARG A 191 51.45 -13.25 -51.16
C ARG A 191 51.65 -14.73 -51.45
N GLN A 192 51.24 -15.63 -50.55
CA GLN A 192 51.32 -17.08 -50.76
C GLN A 192 50.54 -17.52 -52.00
N ASN A 193 49.39 -16.90 -52.28
CA ASN A 193 48.58 -17.17 -53.46
C ASN A 193 49.24 -16.65 -54.75
N ILE A 194 49.96 -15.53 -54.70
CA ILE A 194 50.81 -15.07 -55.83
C ILE A 194 51.99 -16.03 -56.05
N ASP A 195 52.70 -16.40 -54.98
CA ASP A 195 53.86 -17.31 -55.04
C ASP A 195 53.43 -18.67 -55.64
N PHE A 196 52.34 -19.26 -55.14
CA PHE A 196 51.75 -20.49 -55.66
C PHE A 196 51.27 -20.34 -57.11
N ASN A 197 50.52 -19.28 -57.44
CA ASN A 197 50.06 -19.06 -58.82
C ASN A 197 51.24 -18.85 -59.79
N SER A 198 52.39 -18.36 -59.34
CA SER A 198 53.61 -18.29 -60.15
C SER A 198 54.18 -19.68 -60.43
N GLU A 199 54.27 -20.55 -59.42
CA GLU A 199 54.79 -21.93 -59.56
C GLU A 199 53.94 -22.78 -60.54
N TRP A 200 52.61 -22.59 -60.56
CA TRP A 200 51.72 -23.24 -61.54
C TRP A 200 51.63 -22.51 -62.90
N SER A 201 52.29 -21.35 -63.07
CA SER A 201 52.35 -20.62 -64.34
C SER A 201 53.59 -20.94 -65.20
N ASP A 202 54.52 -21.77 -64.71
CA ASP A 202 55.71 -22.22 -65.44
C ASP A 202 55.41 -23.38 -66.45
N ASP A 203 54.40 -23.23 -67.32
CA ASP A 203 54.45 -23.86 -68.66
C ASP A 203 55.16 -22.88 -69.61
N PRO A 204 56.33 -23.20 -70.17
CA PRO A 204 57.08 -22.32 -71.08
C PRO A 204 56.43 -22.17 -72.48
N ARG A 205 55.11 -21.94 -72.54
CA ARG A 205 54.29 -21.88 -73.77
C ARG A 205 53.08 -20.94 -73.74
N GLU A 206 53.06 -19.87 -72.94
CA GLU A 206 52.11 -18.76 -73.18
C GLU A 206 52.75 -17.38 -73.42
N GLU A 207 53.83 -17.36 -74.22
CA GLU A 207 54.14 -16.15 -74.96
C GLU A 207 52.98 -15.85 -75.95
N ARG A 208 52.33 -14.68 -75.78
CA ARG A 208 51.30 -14.06 -76.64
C ARG A 208 49.81 -14.39 -76.34
N CYS A 209 49.20 -13.70 -75.37
CA CYS A 209 47.88 -13.09 -75.63
C CYS A 209 47.52 -11.78 -74.88
N LYS A 210 47.49 -10.70 -75.66
CA LYS A 210 46.39 -9.71 -75.72
C LYS A 210 45.88 -9.09 -74.41
N ARG A 211 46.55 -7.99 -74.02
CA ARG A 211 45.95 -6.81 -73.37
C ARG A 211 44.63 -6.37 -74.06
N LYS A 212 43.45 -6.76 -73.55
CA LYS A 212 42.16 -6.00 -73.50
C LYS A 212 40.91 -6.86 -73.19
N THR A 213 40.45 -6.83 -71.94
CA THR A 213 39.03 -6.87 -71.50
C THR A 213 39.01 -6.40 -70.04
N LEU A 214 38.66 -5.15 -69.74
CA LEU A 214 37.30 -4.60 -69.63
C LEU A 214 36.46 -5.25 -68.52
N PHE A 215 36.12 -4.41 -67.54
CA PHE A 215 35.25 -4.61 -66.39
C PHE A 215 34.02 -5.48 -66.62
N ALA A 216 33.83 -6.51 -65.78
CA ALA A 216 32.53 -7.16 -65.58
C ALA A 216 32.41 -7.82 -64.18
N PRO A 217 32.11 -7.06 -63.11
CA PRO A 217 31.76 -7.64 -61.81
C PRO A 217 30.46 -8.47 -61.93
N SER A 218 30.52 -9.77 -61.67
CA SER A 218 29.36 -10.69 -61.79
C SER A 218 28.42 -10.60 -60.57
N GLU A 219 27.86 -9.41 -60.32
CA GLU A 219 26.88 -9.15 -59.26
C GLU A 219 25.50 -9.80 -59.60
N ARG A 220 25.41 -11.13 -59.51
CA ARG A 220 24.12 -11.85 -59.48
C ARG A 220 23.60 -12.03 -58.06
N LYS A 221 23.65 -10.96 -57.26
CA LYS A 221 22.88 -10.88 -56.01
C LYS A 221 21.39 -11.02 -56.36
N LYS A 222 20.75 -12.08 -55.87
CA LYS A 222 19.28 -12.21 -55.92
C LYS A 222 18.71 -11.01 -55.16
N LYS A 223 18.05 -10.09 -55.87
CA LYS A 223 17.40 -8.94 -55.24
C LYS A 223 16.34 -9.47 -54.27
N VAL A 224 16.56 -9.27 -52.97
CA VAL A 224 15.51 -9.50 -51.96
C VAL A 224 14.36 -8.57 -52.32
N THR A 225 13.16 -9.13 -52.47
CA THR A 225 11.97 -8.34 -52.81
C THR A 225 11.67 -7.37 -51.67
N MET A 226 12.03 -6.09 -51.84
CA MET A 226 11.61 -5.04 -50.94
C MET A 226 10.09 -4.90 -51.02
N VAL A 227 9.39 -5.42 -50.01
CA VAL A 227 7.95 -5.25 -49.87
C VAL A 227 7.68 -3.79 -49.51
N SER A 228 7.25 -3.00 -50.50
CA SER A 228 6.84 -1.61 -50.29
C SER A 228 5.43 -1.59 -49.71
N GLY A 229 5.33 -1.45 -48.39
CA GLY A 229 4.09 -1.43 -47.63
C GLY A 229 4.36 -1.36 -46.12
N PRO A 230 3.33 -1.19 -45.29
CA PRO A 230 3.48 -1.24 -43.83
C PRO A 230 3.95 -2.65 -43.42
N PHE A 231 5.13 -2.73 -42.82
CA PHE A 231 5.69 -3.99 -42.34
C PHE A 231 5.18 -4.31 -40.93
N ILE A 232 4.91 -5.59 -40.67
CA ILE A 232 4.67 -6.09 -39.31
C ILE A 232 6.00 -6.68 -38.81
N VAL A 233 6.69 -5.96 -37.94
CA VAL A 233 7.82 -6.50 -37.17
C VAL A 233 7.26 -7.11 -35.90
N TYR A 234 7.33 -8.44 -35.80
CA TYR A 234 7.03 -9.17 -34.59
C TYR A 234 8.25 -9.11 -33.66
N MET A 235 8.10 -8.45 -32.51
CA MET A 235 9.14 -8.35 -31.48
C MET A 235 9.24 -9.63 -30.63
N LEU A 236 9.33 -10.78 -31.29
CA LEU A 236 9.52 -12.09 -30.68
C LEU A 236 10.98 -12.28 -30.25
N ARG A 237 11.21 -13.10 -29.22
CA ARG A 237 12.57 -13.45 -28.78
C ARG A 237 13.09 -14.59 -29.64
N ASP A 238 14.41 -14.73 -29.76
CA ASP A 238 15.02 -15.81 -30.55
C ASP A 238 14.56 -17.21 -30.12
N ILE A 239 14.26 -17.40 -28.83
CA ILE A 239 13.71 -18.63 -28.25
C ILE A 239 12.35 -18.98 -28.90
N ASP A 240 11.43 -18.01 -28.95
CA ASP A 240 10.08 -18.20 -29.47
C ASP A 240 10.13 -18.51 -30.99
N ILE A 241 11.01 -17.80 -31.70
CA ILE A 241 11.26 -17.98 -33.14
C ILE A 241 11.83 -19.39 -33.43
N LEU A 242 12.74 -19.88 -32.58
CA LEU A 242 13.34 -21.22 -32.71
C LEU A 242 12.36 -22.35 -32.38
N GLU A 243 11.45 -22.13 -31.42
CA GLU A 243 10.38 -23.07 -31.10
C GLU A 243 9.39 -23.18 -32.27
N ASP A 244 8.87 -22.06 -32.77
CA ASP A 244 7.97 -22.03 -33.95
C ASP A 244 8.63 -22.63 -35.20
N TRP A 245 9.90 -22.31 -35.45
CA TRP A 245 10.65 -22.92 -36.56
C TRP A 245 10.74 -24.44 -36.43
N THR A 246 10.94 -24.94 -35.20
CA THR A 246 10.99 -26.37 -34.90
C THR A 246 9.61 -27.02 -35.03
N ALA A 247 8.54 -26.34 -34.61
CA ALA A 247 7.15 -26.79 -34.79
C ALA A 247 6.77 -26.87 -36.28
N ILE A 248 7.09 -25.84 -37.07
CA ILE A 248 6.90 -25.81 -38.53
C ILE A 248 7.68 -26.93 -39.22
N LYS A 249 8.91 -27.19 -38.80
CA LYS A 249 9.74 -28.29 -39.33
C LYS A 249 9.13 -29.66 -39.01
N LYS A 250 8.69 -29.86 -37.77
CA LYS A 250 8.02 -31.08 -37.28
C LYS A 250 6.69 -31.33 -38.01
N ALA A 251 5.89 -30.28 -38.20
CA ALA A 251 4.64 -30.33 -38.97
C ALA A 251 4.89 -30.67 -40.45
N LYS A 252 5.90 -30.07 -41.09
CA LYS A 252 6.29 -30.41 -42.47
C LYS A 252 6.72 -31.88 -42.61
N THR A 253 7.44 -32.44 -41.64
CA THR A 253 7.79 -33.88 -41.64
C THR A 253 6.61 -34.81 -41.34
N ALA A 254 5.57 -34.32 -40.67
CA ALA A 254 4.32 -35.08 -40.49
C ALA A 254 3.40 -35.00 -41.72
N LEU A 255 3.47 -33.91 -42.50
CA LEU A 255 2.61 -33.67 -43.66
C LEU A 255 3.12 -34.30 -44.97
N THR A 256 4.34 -34.85 -45.01
CA THR A 256 4.81 -35.66 -46.16
C THR A 256 3.98 -36.96 -46.24
N PRO A 257 3.14 -37.14 -47.26
CA PRO A 257 2.15 -38.22 -47.24
C PRO A 257 2.78 -39.58 -47.53
N LEU A 258 2.46 -40.59 -46.71
CA LEU A 258 2.55 -41.98 -47.15
C LEU A 258 1.70 -42.14 -48.41
N LYS A 259 2.34 -42.52 -49.52
CA LYS A 259 1.65 -42.75 -50.80
C LYS A 259 0.66 -43.91 -50.64
N LYS A 260 -0.64 -43.60 -50.52
CA LYS A 260 -1.72 -44.59 -50.66
C LYS A 260 -1.55 -45.29 -52.02
N LYS A 261 -1.26 -46.59 -52.01
CA LYS A 261 -1.52 -47.44 -53.18
C LYS A 261 -3.03 -47.60 -53.29
N VAL A 262 -3.60 -47.16 -54.41
CA VAL A 262 -5.00 -47.46 -54.74
C VAL A 262 -5.05 -48.80 -55.45
N GLU A 263 -5.59 -49.76 -54.72
CA GLU A 263 -6.39 -50.93 -55.14
C GLU A 263 -6.70 -51.13 -56.63
N ARG A 264 -6.59 -52.40 -57.06
CA ARG A 264 -7.38 -52.97 -58.16
C ARG A 264 -7.78 -54.41 -57.80
N ARG A 265 -8.92 -54.84 -58.37
CA ARG A 265 -9.52 -56.18 -58.30
C ARG A 265 -8.51 -57.32 -58.49
#